data_AF-A0AAN4YH55-F1
#
_entry.id   AF-A0AAN4YH55-F1
#
_cell.length_a   1.000
_cell.length_b   1.000
_cell.length_c   1.000
_cell.angle_alpha   90.00
_cell.angle_beta   90.00
_cell.angle_gamma   90.00
#
_symmetry.space_group_name_H-M   'P 1'
#
loop_
_entity.id
_entity.type
_entity.pdbx_description
1 polymer ?
#
loop_
_entity_poly.entity_id
_entity_poly.type
_entity_poly.pdbx_seq_one_letter_code
_entity_poly.pdbx_strand_id
1 'polypeptide(L)'
;MTPLPPGSEAEEQTNCTTDIKAMEKHIEDVSEYNKQQPPEGVYIPSEEIQARFELLRYLSPEQMEALNKRVLKKIDWHMMPCVTLMFLMK
;
A
#
# COMPACT_ATOMS: atom_id res chain seq x y z
N MET A 1 19.27 60.57 0.00
CA MET A 1 18.97 59.71 -1.17
C MET A 1 19.92 58.54 -1.13
N THR A 2 19.43 57.40 -0.65
CA THR A 2 20.10 56.09 -0.72
C THR A 2 19.11 55.18 -1.44
N PRO A 3 19.50 54.48 -2.52
CA PRO A 3 18.59 53.58 -3.22
C PRO A 3 18.47 52.26 -2.44
N LEU A 4 17.23 51.79 -2.26
CA LEU A 4 16.92 50.42 -1.86
C LEU A 4 17.17 49.47 -3.05
N PRO A 5 17.68 48.24 -2.84
CA PRO A 5 17.75 47.24 -3.89
C PRO A 5 16.35 46.68 -4.22
N PRO A 6 16.06 46.33 -5.49
CA PRO A 6 14.84 45.65 -5.88
C PRO A 6 14.98 44.17 -5.49
N GLY A 7 14.19 43.74 -4.51
CA GLY A 7 14.13 42.36 -4.07
C GLY A 7 12.69 41.88 -4.16
N SER A 8 12.27 41.50 -5.36
CA SER A 8 11.03 40.74 -5.56
C SER A 8 11.02 40.14 -6.96
N GLU A 9 10.52 38.90 -7.06
CA GLU A 9 10.08 38.22 -8.29
C GLU A 9 11.13 37.36 -9.02
N ALA A 10 11.68 36.31 -8.39
CA ALA A 10 12.25 35.19 -9.15
C ALA A 10 12.43 33.82 -8.42
N GLU A 11 11.94 33.61 -7.19
CA GLU A 11 12.33 32.39 -6.42
C GLU A 11 11.17 31.53 -5.86
N GLU A 12 9.98 31.57 -6.45
CA GLU A 12 8.81 30.82 -5.93
C GLU A 12 8.35 29.63 -6.81
N GLN A 13 9.20 29.06 -7.67
CA GLN A 13 8.78 27.91 -8.52
C GLN A 13 9.70 26.69 -8.50
N THR A 14 10.82 26.71 -7.76
CA THR A 14 11.73 25.55 -7.67
C THR A 14 11.48 24.68 -6.43
N ASN A 15 10.67 25.14 -5.48
CA ASN A 15 10.51 24.46 -4.18
C ASN A 15 9.34 23.46 -4.11
N CYS A 16 8.51 23.28 -5.15
CA CYS A 16 7.45 22.25 -5.14
C CYS A 16 7.78 20.98 -5.94
N THR A 17 8.77 21.02 -6.83
CA THR A 17 9.08 19.87 -7.71
C THR A 17 10.00 18.85 -7.04
N THR A 18 10.80 19.30 -6.07
CA THR A 18 11.78 18.46 -5.38
C THR A 18 11.11 17.47 -4.41
N ASP A 19 10.01 17.89 -3.78
CA ASP A 19 9.29 17.06 -2.80
C ASP A 19 8.52 15.90 -3.45
N ILE A 20 7.92 16.10 -4.63
CA ILE A 20 7.19 15.03 -5.32
C ILE A 20 8.12 13.87 -5.72
N LYS A 21 9.33 14.19 -6.21
CA LYS A 21 10.32 13.18 -6.61
C LYS A 21 10.92 12.43 -5.41
N ALA A 22 11.03 13.11 -4.26
CA ALA A 22 11.47 12.49 -3.00
C ALA A 22 10.40 11.52 -2.45
N MET A 23 9.12 11.82 -2.65
CA MET A 23 8.00 10.94 -2.30
C MET A 23 7.91 9.73 -3.24
N GLU A 24 8.16 9.91 -4.54
CA GLU A 24 8.17 8.82 -5.53
C GLU A 24 9.23 7.75 -5.22
N LYS A 25 10.43 8.17 -4.82
CA LYS A 25 11.53 7.26 -4.45
C LYS A 25 11.19 6.36 -3.24
N HIS A 26 10.24 6.77 -2.39
CA HIS A 26 9.87 6.01 -1.20
C HIS A 26 8.67 5.08 -1.41
N ILE A 27 7.97 5.19 -2.54
CA ILE A 27 6.79 4.36 -2.85
C ILE A 27 7.19 3.01 -3.48
N GLU A 28 8.42 2.86 -3.99
CA GLU A 28 8.85 1.65 -4.69
C GLU A 28 9.19 0.44 -3.80
N ASP A 29 9.19 0.59 -2.47
CA ASP A 29 9.57 -0.50 -1.54
C ASP A 29 8.37 -1.23 -0.89
N VAL A 30 7.17 -1.11 -1.47
CA VAL A 30 6.00 -1.90 -1.03
C VAL A 30 5.86 -3.21 -1.82
N SER A 31 6.57 -3.35 -2.95
CA SER A 31 6.57 -4.59 -3.73
C SER A 31 7.39 -5.72 -3.08
N GLU A 32 8.27 -5.39 -2.13
CA GLU A 32 9.16 -6.33 -1.43
C GLU A 32 8.51 -6.99 -0.20
N TYR A 33 7.21 -6.80 0.02
CA TYR A 33 6.45 -7.52 1.05
C TYR A 33 6.06 -8.96 0.66
N ASN A 34 6.36 -9.40 -0.57
CA ASN A 34 5.99 -10.75 -1.06
C ASN A 34 7.20 -11.71 -1.20
N LYS A 35 8.22 -11.55 -0.35
CA LYS A 35 9.31 -12.54 -0.19
C LYS A 35 9.66 -12.76 1.28
N GLN A 36 8.66 -12.78 2.14
CA GLN A 36 8.84 -13.30 3.50
C GLN A 36 8.96 -14.83 3.39
N GLN A 37 10.18 -15.34 3.23
CA GLN A 37 10.46 -16.76 3.49
C GLN A 37 10.04 -17.05 4.93
N PRO A 38 9.14 -18.02 5.17
CA PRO A 38 8.70 -18.31 6.51
C PRO A 38 9.85 -18.93 7.33
N PRO A 39 9.90 -18.66 8.64
CA PRO A 39 10.85 -19.29 9.56
C PRO A 39 10.68 -20.81 9.52
N GLU A 40 11.77 -21.56 9.66
CA GLU A 40 11.91 -23.03 9.55
C GLU A 40 10.66 -23.85 9.90
N GLY A 41 9.74 -23.88 8.96
CA GLY A 41 8.39 -24.41 9.09
C GLY A 41 7.96 -24.81 7.69
N VAL A 42 7.28 -25.95 7.61
CA VAL A 42 6.89 -26.57 6.34
C VAL A 42 6.16 -25.53 5.47
N TYR A 43 6.79 -25.13 4.36
CA TYR A 43 6.15 -24.28 3.37
C TYR A 43 5.08 -25.11 2.65
N ILE A 44 3.82 -24.71 2.81
CA ILE A 44 2.69 -25.36 2.15
C ILE A 44 2.29 -24.47 0.97
N PRO A 45 2.30 -24.99 -0.27
CA PRO A 45 1.84 -24.24 -1.44
C PRO A 45 0.39 -23.78 -1.30
N SER A 46 0.08 -22.60 -1.83
CA SER A 46 -1.27 -22.01 -1.78
C SER A 46 -2.33 -22.94 -2.38
N GLU A 47 -2.00 -23.67 -3.44
CA GLU A 47 -2.89 -24.62 -4.12
C GLU A 47 -3.24 -25.81 -3.22
N GLU A 48 -2.28 -26.27 -2.41
CA GLU A 48 -2.49 -27.35 -1.45
C GLU A 48 -3.40 -26.91 -0.30
N ILE A 49 -3.25 -25.66 0.15
CA ILE A 49 -4.14 -25.06 1.16
C ILE A 49 -5.55 -24.92 0.58
N GLN A 50 -5.69 -24.43 -0.65
CA GLN A 50 -6.98 -24.27 -1.33
C GLN A 50 -7.73 -25.61 -1.49
N ALA A 51 -7.01 -26.68 -1.83
CA ALA A 51 -7.60 -28.02 -2.00
C ALA A 51 -8.24 -28.58 -0.71
N ARG A 52 -7.84 -28.07 0.46
CA ARG A 52 -8.44 -28.45 1.76
C ARG A 52 -9.82 -27.85 1.98
N PHE A 53 -10.19 -26.82 1.21
CA PHE A 53 -11.48 -26.15 1.30
C PHE A 53 -12.36 -26.53 0.11
N GLU A 54 -13.47 -27.22 0.37
CA GLU A 54 -14.40 -27.68 -0.66
C GLU A 54 -14.92 -26.54 -1.57
N LEU A 55 -15.12 -25.35 -0.99
CA LEU A 55 -15.62 -24.18 -1.70
C LEU A 55 -14.57 -23.51 -2.60
N LEU A 56 -13.27 -23.74 -2.35
CA LEU A 56 -12.17 -23.12 -3.09
C LEU A 56 -11.58 -24.06 -4.14
N ARG A 57 -11.72 -25.38 -3.96
CA ARG A 57 -11.09 -26.42 -4.81
C ARG A 57 -11.45 -26.34 -6.30
N TYR A 58 -12.64 -25.84 -6.62
CA TYR A 58 -13.16 -25.83 -7.99
C TYR A 58 -13.07 -24.45 -8.66
N LEU A 59 -12.51 -23.43 -7.99
CA LEU A 59 -12.39 -22.10 -8.56
C LEU A 59 -11.26 -22.06 -9.59
N SER A 60 -11.53 -21.39 -10.72
CA SER A 60 -10.48 -21.07 -11.68
C SER A 60 -9.53 -20.00 -11.11
N PRO A 61 -8.31 -19.86 -11.66
CA PRO A 61 -7.37 -18.82 -11.21
C PRO A 61 -7.96 -17.40 -11.25
N GLU A 62 -8.75 -17.09 -12.27
CA GLU A 62 -9.42 -15.79 -12.45
C GLU A 62 -10.49 -15.56 -11.37
N GLN A 63 -11.26 -16.60 -11.03
CA GLN A 63 -12.25 -16.54 -9.97
C GLN A 63 -11.60 -16.39 -8.60
N MET A 64 -10.45 -17.03 -8.38
CA MET A 64 -9.65 -16.89 -7.17
C MET A 64 -9.13 -15.47 -6.99
N GLU A 65 -8.63 -14.84 -8.07
CA GLU A 65 -8.18 -13.45 -8.02
C GLU A 65 -9.33 -12.48 -7.71
N ALA A 66 -10.49 -12.68 -8.36
CA ALA A 66 -11.70 -11.89 -8.09
C ALA A 66 -12.19 -12.07 -6.64
N LEU A 67 -12.09 -13.29 -6.10
CA LEU A 67 -12.44 -13.59 -4.71
C LEU A 67 -11.47 -12.87 -3.75
N ASN A 68 -10.17 -12.98 -3.97
CA ASN A 68 -9.16 -12.32 -3.15
C ASN A 68 -9.38 -10.80 -3.08
N LYS A 69 -9.67 -10.15 -4.22
CA LYS A 69 -10.00 -8.71 -4.26
C LYS A 69 -11.23 -8.37 -3.43
N ARG A 70 -12.28 -9.20 -3.47
CA ARG A 70 -13.49 -8.99 -2.67
C ARG A 70 -13.25 -9.18 -1.18
N VAL A 71 -12.47 -10.19 -0.80
CA VAL A 71 -12.09 -10.46 0.59
C VAL A 71 -11.30 -9.29 1.16
N LEU A 72 -10.27 -8.81 0.44
CA LEU A 72 -9.50 -7.64 0.86
C LEU A 72 -10.39 -6.42 1.07
N LYS A 73 -11.23 -6.07 0.09
CA LYS A 73 -12.16 -4.94 0.20
C LYS A 73 -13.10 -5.07 1.41
N LYS A 74 -13.55 -6.29 1.71
CA LYS A 74 -14.45 -6.55 2.85
C LYS A 74 -13.72 -6.42 4.18
N ILE A 75 -12.51 -6.96 4.28
CA ILE A 75 -11.65 -6.83 5.46
C ILE A 75 -11.31 -5.35 5.68
N ASP A 76 -10.84 -4.65 4.66
CA ASP A 76 -10.50 -3.23 4.74
C ASP A 76 -11.69 -2.42 5.22
N TRP A 77 -12.89 -2.66 4.68
CA TRP A 77 -14.09 -1.95 5.12
C TRP A 77 -14.47 -2.22 6.58
N HIS A 78 -14.21 -3.42 7.09
CA HIS A 78 -14.44 -3.76 8.50
C HIS A 78 -13.33 -3.27 9.42
N MET A 79 -12.09 -3.23 8.95
CA MET A 79 -10.91 -2.83 9.73
C MET A 79 -10.74 -1.32 9.75
N MET A 80 -11.14 -0.61 8.69
CA MET A 80 -11.05 0.84 8.60
C MET A 80 -11.74 1.54 9.79
N PRO A 81 -12.99 1.24 10.18
CA PRO A 81 -13.61 1.87 11.34
C PRO A 81 -12.87 1.55 12.64
N CYS A 82 -12.28 0.35 12.79
CA CYS A 82 -11.47 0.02 13.97
C CYS A 82 -10.20 0.89 14.04
N VAL A 83 -9.48 1.04 12.93
CA VAL A 83 -8.31 1.91 12.84
C VAL A 83 -8.72 3.37 13.05
N THR A 84 -9.79 3.83 12.39
CA THR A 84 -10.34 5.17 12.55
C THR A 84 -10.71 5.45 14.01
N LEU A 85 -11.37 4.53 14.70
CA LEU A 85 -11.67 4.65 16.14
C LEU A 85 -10.41 4.77 16.99
N MET A 86 -9.36 3.98 16.71
CA MET A 86 -8.07 4.09 17.42
C MET A 86 -7.42 5.47 17.24
N PHE A 87 -7.58 6.11 16.07
CA PHE A 87 -7.10 7.47 15.83
C PHE A 87 -7.97 8.55 16.50
N LEU A 88 -9.29 8.32 16.59
CA LEU A 88 -10.25 9.27 17.16
C LEU A 88 -10.33 9.24 18.69
N MET A 89 -9.87 8.16 19.34
CA MET A 89 -9.82 8.02 20.80
C MET A 89 -8.48 8.49 21.41
N LYS A 90 -7.79 9.42 20.75
CA LYS A 90 -6.64 10.17 21.28
C LYS A 90 -7.10 11.34 22.15
#